data_AF-A0A7C9LQU2-F1
#
_entry.id   AF-A0A7C9LQU2-F1
#
_cell.length_a   1.000
_cell.length_b   1.000
_cell.length_c   1.000
_cell.angle_alpha   90.00
_cell.angle_beta   90.00
_cell.angle_gamma   90.00
#
_symmetry.space_group_name_H-M   'P 1'
#
loop_
_entity.id
_entity.type
_entity.pdbx_description
1 polymer ?
#
loop_
_entity_poly.entity_id
_entity_poly.type
_entity_poly.pdbx_seq_one_letter_code
_entity_poly.pdbx_strand_id
1 'polypeptide(L)'
;MKKKLSLYLIIALIVVIGTLAATTSYLLKYMLEEPTHTYDYRWAKLHQRYPSLTPWLDSLKTTHQLRDTTILLNNHLRAHAFYLRGDSACGRTAICVHGYKDNGLGLLYIAHIYNKVMRMNVLLPDLHGHGQSEGNSIQMGWNDRKDIEQWIPVAERMFRDKRHPSQMVLHGVSMGAATIMNVSGDENIPTYVKAYVEDCGYTSVWDECTDQLKAQFNLPQFPLVPLASALCQVKHGWNFHEASPMEQVKKCHRPMLFIHGDHDTYVPSWMVYPLYKAKPQPKQLWITQGSEHAYSYHDYPKLYESKVKNFVSKYFK
;
A
#
# COMPACT_ATOMS: atom_id res chain seq x y z
N MET A 1 -2.16 -37.38 45.78
CA MET A 1 -3.10 -36.56 44.96
C MET A 1 -2.49 -35.21 44.53
N LYS A 2 -1.96 -34.38 45.45
CA LYS A 2 -1.37 -33.06 45.12
C LYS A 2 -0.26 -33.07 44.05
N LYS A 3 0.67 -34.05 44.09
CA LYS A 3 1.75 -34.17 43.08
C LYS A 3 1.23 -34.50 41.67
N LYS A 4 0.19 -35.33 41.55
CA LYS A 4 -0.44 -35.65 40.26
C LYS A 4 -1.20 -34.43 39.71
N LEU A 5 -1.93 -33.71 40.55
CA LEU A 5 -2.61 -32.47 40.18
C LEU A 5 -1.62 -31.39 39.70
N SER A 6 -0.49 -31.22 40.39
CA SER A 6 0.59 -30.31 39.97
C SER A 6 1.17 -30.70 38.61
N LEU A 7 1.38 -31.99 38.35
CA LEU A 7 1.88 -32.47 37.07
C LEU A 7 0.88 -32.19 35.93
N TYR A 8 -0.42 -32.45 36.15
CA TYR A 8 -1.44 -32.14 35.15
C TYR A 8 -1.56 -30.66 34.85
N LEU A 9 -1.43 -29.79 35.86
CA LEU A 9 -1.43 -28.33 35.67
C LEU A 9 -0.22 -27.86 34.86
N ILE A 10 0.97 -28.41 35.12
CA ILE A 10 2.18 -28.10 34.34
C ILE A 10 2.01 -28.55 32.89
N ILE A 11 1.52 -29.77 32.66
CA ILE A 11 1.27 -30.29 31.30
C ILE A 11 0.25 -29.40 30.58
N ALA A 12 -0.86 -29.05 31.23
CA ALA A 12 -1.88 -28.18 30.66
C ALA A 12 -1.30 -26.80 30.28
N LEU A 13 -0.47 -26.21 31.14
CA LEU A 13 0.20 -24.94 30.87
C LEU A 13 1.15 -25.04 29.66
N ILE A 14 1.95 -26.11 29.58
CA ILE A 14 2.86 -26.35 28.45
C ILE A 14 2.06 -26.49 27.15
N VAL A 15 0.95 -27.21 27.17
CA VAL A 15 0.07 -27.36 25.99
C VAL A 15 -0.49 -26.01 25.57
N VAL A 16 -1.02 -25.21 26.51
CA VAL A 16 -1.56 -23.87 26.21
C VAL A 16 -0.49 -22.96 25.61
N ILE A 17 0.71 -22.92 26.19
CA ILE A 17 1.83 -22.11 25.69
C ILE A 17 2.23 -22.59 24.28
N GLY A 18 2.37 -23.91 24.10
CA GLY A 18 2.72 -24.50 22.81
C GLY A 18 1.70 -24.19 21.72
N THR A 19 0.41 -24.28 22.03
CA THR A 19 -0.68 -23.92 21.11
C THR A 19 -0.63 -22.43 20.77
N LEU A 20 -0.51 -21.54 21.75
CA LEU A 20 -0.43 -20.09 21.50
C LEU A 20 0.77 -19.72 20.63
N ALA A 21 1.94 -20.31 20.90
CA ALA A 21 3.14 -20.07 20.11
C ALA A 21 2.98 -20.56 18.65
N ALA A 22 2.42 -21.76 18.47
CA ALA A 22 2.15 -22.31 17.14
C ALA A 22 1.12 -21.46 16.37
N THR A 23 0.00 -21.10 17.00
CA THR A 23 -1.04 -20.25 16.37
C THR A 23 -0.49 -18.88 16.02
N THR A 24 0.26 -18.24 16.91
CA THR A 24 0.87 -16.93 16.65
C THR A 24 1.87 -17.00 15.49
N SER A 25 2.70 -18.04 15.47
CA SER A 25 3.68 -18.23 14.40
C SER A 25 3.00 -18.48 13.05
N TYR A 26 1.91 -19.25 13.04
CA TYR A 26 1.09 -19.46 11.86
C TYR A 26 0.44 -18.16 11.38
N LEU A 27 -0.19 -17.39 12.26
CA LEU A 27 -0.83 -16.12 11.91
C LEU A 27 0.16 -15.11 11.34
N LEU A 28 1.35 -14.99 11.94
CA LEU A 28 2.37 -14.08 11.43
C LEU A 28 2.87 -14.53 10.04
N LYS A 29 3.09 -15.83 9.85
CA LYS A 29 3.46 -16.39 8.54
C LYS A 29 2.37 -16.18 7.49
N TYR A 30 1.12 -16.43 7.85
CA TYR A 30 -0.05 -16.20 6.99
C TYR A 30 -0.16 -14.72 6.60
N MET A 31 0.10 -13.81 7.54
CA MET A 31 0.01 -12.39 7.25
C MET A 31 1.17 -11.90 6.37
N LEU A 32 2.41 -12.36 6.61
CA LEU A 32 3.60 -11.73 6.03
C LEU A 32 4.29 -12.54 4.93
N GLU A 33 4.08 -13.85 4.82
CA GLU A 33 4.88 -14.73 3.95
C GLU A 33 4.05 -15.49 2.91
N GLU A 34 2.78 -15.11 2.74
CA GLU A 34 1.89 -15.72 1.76
C GLU A 34 2.35 -15.41 0.31
N PRO A 35 2.22 -16.39 -0.62
CA PRO A 35 2.58 -16.18 -2.01
C PRO A 35 1.84 -14.98 -2.64
N THR A 36 2.61 -14.11 -3.30
CA THR A 36 2.07 -12.94 -3.99
C THR A 36 1.65 -13.28 -5.41
N HIS A 37 0.79 -12.45 -6.00
CA HIS A 37 0.26 -12.71 -7.33
C HIS A 37 1.31 -12.47 -8.43
N THR A 38 1.32 -13.33 -9.45
CA THR A 38 2.21 -13.17 -10.61
C THR A 38 1.78 -12.03 -11.52
N TYR A 39 2.68 -11.57 -12.39
CA TYR A 39 2.37 -10.58 -13.42
C TYR A 39 1.30 -11.06 -14.42
N ASP A 40 1.37 -12.30 -14.87
CA ASP A 40 0.37 -12.85 -15.80
C ASP A 40 -1.03 -12.89 -15.17
N TYR A 41 -1.11 -13.29 -13.89
CA TYR A 41 -2.36 -13.27 -13.14
C TYR A 41 -2.93 -11.84 -13.07
N ARG A 42 -2.10 -10.86 -12.70
CA ARG A 42 -2.55 -9.46 -12.59
C ARG A 42 -2.93 -8.86 -13.94
N TRP A 43 -2.17 -9.16 -14.99
CA TRP A 43 -2.49 -8.74 -16.35
C TRP A 43 -3.86 -9.26 -16.79
N ALA A 44 -4.14 -10.55 -16.58
CA ALA A 44 -5.43 -11.15 -16.90
C ALA A 44 -6.57 -10.53 -16.08
N LYS A 45 -6.35 -10.29 -14.78
CA LYS A 45 -7.35 -9.67 -13.90
C LYS A 45 -7.68 -8.23 -14.28
N LEU A 46 -6.72 -7.45 -14.76
CA LEU A 46 -7.00 -6.11 -15.27
C LEU A 46 -7.95 -6.12 -16.46
N HIS A 47 -7.74 -7.04 -17.42
CA HIS A 47 -8.62 -7.16 -18.59
C HIS A 47 -10.02 -7.60 -18.20
N GLN A 48 -10.12 -8.51 -17.22
CA GLN A 48 -11.40 -8.97 -16.69
C GLN A 48 -12.15 -7.84 -15.96
N ARG A 49 -11.44 -7.09 -15.10
CA ARG A 49 -12.05 -6.11 -14.20
C ARG A 49 -12.29 -4.76 -14.86
N TYR A 50 -11.46 -4.39 -15.84
CA TYR A 50 -11.51 -3.10 -16.52
C TYR A 50 -11.48 -3.25 -18.04
N PRO A 51 -12.52 -3.87 -18.65
CA PRO A 51 -12.55 -4.12 -20.10
C PRO A 51 -12.48 -2.84 -20.93
N SER A 52 -12.91 -1.69 -20.39
CA SER A 52 -12.76 -0.38 -21.04
C SER A 52 -11.31 0.07 -21.21
N LEU A 53 -10.38 -0.47 -20.41
CA LEU A 53 -8.96 -0.14 -20.48
C LEU A 53 -8.17 -1.05 -21.43
N THR A 54 -8.74 -2.17 -21.88
CA THR A 54 -8.09 -3.15 -22.76
C THR A 54 -7.39 -2.52 -23.97
N PRO A 55 -8.00 -1.59 -24.74
CA PRO A 55 -7.30 -0.98 -25.87
C PRO A 55 -6.00 -0.25 -25.48
N TRP A 56 -6.00 0.39 -24.31
CA TRP A 56 -4.79 1.03 -23.80
C TRP A 56 -3.79 0.00 -23.27
N LEU A 57 -4.23 -0.99 -22.49
CA LEU A 57 -3.35 -2.04 -21.96
C LEU A 57 -2.66 -2.81 -23.09
N ASP A 58 -3.39 -3.19 -24.12
CA ASP A 58 -2.83 -3.86 -25.31
C ASP A 58 -1.84 -2.95 -26.03
N SER A 59 -2.14 -1.65 -26.15
CA SER A 59 -1.21 -0.69 -26.76
C SER A 59 0.12 -0.61 -26.00
N LEU A 60 0.12 -0.76 -24.66
CA LEU A 60 1.35 -0.76 -23.87
C LEU A 60 2.27 -1.93 -24.24
N LYS A 61 1.68 -3.10 -24.50
CA LYS A 61 2.41 -4.30 -24.92
C LYS A 61 2.90 -4.19 -26.36
N THR A 62 2.04 -3.81 -27.30
CA THR A 62 2.38 -3.77 -28.74
C THR A 62 3.40 -2.68 -29.07
N THR A 63 3.38 -1.57 -28.32
CA THR A 63 4.30 -0.43 -28.53
C THR A 63 5.50 -0.43 -27.59
N HIS A 64 5.62 -1.42 -26.69
CA HIS A 64 6.68 -1.51 -25.68
C HIS A 64 6.82 -0.23 -24.83
N GLN A 65 5.69 0.41 -24.52
CA GLN A 65 5.65 1.62 -23.71
C GLN A 65 5.81 1.32 -22.22
N LEU A 66 5.26 0.19 -21.76
CA LEU A 66 5.48 -0.30 -20.40
C LEU A 66 6.88 -0.91 -20.32
N ARG A 67 7.76 -0.23 -19.58
CA ARG A 67 9.15 -0.65 -19.36
C ARG A 67 9.36 -0.95 -17.89
N ASP A 68 10.49 -1.53 -17.57
CA ASP A 68 10.87 -1.89 -16.22
C ASP A 68 12.31 -1.47 -15.88
N THR A 69 12.60 -1.42 -14.58
CA THR A 69 13.93 -1.14 -14.07
C THR A 69 14.12 -1.79 -12.70
N THR A 70 15.38 -1.98 -12.32
CA THR A 70 15.76 -2.50 -11.02
C THR A 70 16.83 -1.61 -10.40
N ILE A 71 16.70 -1.33 -9.11
CA ILE A 71 17.71 -0.63 -8.32
C ILE A 71 18.22 -1.54 -7.20
N LEU A 72 19.42 -1.26 -6.72
CA LEU A 72 19.91 -1.80 -5.46
C LEU A 72 19.54 -0.82 -4.35
N LEU A 73 18.76 -1.28 -3.38
CA LEU A 73 18.40 -0.52 -2.19
C LEU A 73 19.56 -0.48 -1.19
N ASN A 74 19.47 0.41 -0.20
CA ASN A 74 20.47 0.55 0.87
C ASN A 74 20.64 -0.72 1.72
N ASN A 75 19.64 -1.60 1.77
CA ASN A 75 19.70 -2.90 2.44
C ASN A 75 20.26 -4.01 1.54
N HIS A 76 20.83 -3.67 0.38
CA HIS A 76 21.40 -4.58 -0.63
C HIS A 76 20.40 -5.51 -1.31
N LEU A 77 19.10 -5.28 -1.14
CA LEU A 77 18.08 -5.97 -1.89
C LEU A 77 17.79 -5.25 -3.20
N ARG A 78 17.47 -6.03 -4.23
CA ARG A 78 17.03 -5.53 -5.52
C ARG A 78 15.56 -5.16 -5.46
N ALA A 79 15.23 -3.91 -5.76
CA ALA A 79 13.86 -3.47 -5.93
C ALA A 79 13.55 -3.27 -7.41
N HIS A 80 12.41 -3.79 -7.85
CA HIS A 80 11.92 -3.69 -9.21
C HIS A 80 10.77 -2.68 -9.32
N ALA A 81 10.67 -2.02 -10.47
CA ALA A 81 9.53 -1.17 -10.79
C ALA A 81 9.24 -1.16 -12.29
N PHE A 82 7.96 -1.15 -12.64
CA PHE A 82 7.53 -0.76 -13.98
C PHE A 82 7.45 0.76 -14.10
N TYR A 83 7.56 1.28 -15.33
CA TYR A 83 7.37 2.69 -15.60
C TYR A 83 6.81 2.98 -16.98
N LEU A 84 6.17 4.16 -17.07
CA LEU A 84 5.60 4.74 -18.27
C LEU A 84 6.05 6.19 -18.38
N ARG A 85 6.51 6.62 -19.56
CA ARG A 85 6.74 8.04 -19.84
C ARG A 85 5.46 8.70 -20.33
N GLY A 86 5.19 9.92 -19.89
CA GLY A 86 4.10 10.73 -20.42
C GLY A 86 4.57 11.58 -21.60
N ASP A 87 3.80 11.63 -22.68
CA ASP A 87 4.14 12.37 -23.90
C ASP A 87 4.34 13.88 -23.66
N SER A 88 3.81 14.42 -22.57
CA SER A 88 3.88 15.83 -22.19
C SER A 88 3.89 15.99 -20.66
N ALA A 89 4.78 15.23 -20.02
CA ALA A 89 4.85 15.18 -18.57
C ALA A 89 5.29 16.50 -17.93
N CYS A 90 6.17 17.27 -18.57
CA CYS A 90 6.62 18.59 -18.08
C CYS A 90 7.09 18.53 -16.61
N GLY A 91 7.96 17.56 -16.27
CA GLY A 91 8.45 17.34 -14.90
C GLY A 91 7.46 16.66 -13.94
N ARG A 92 6.25 16.31 -14.38
CA ARG A 92 5.21 15.71 -13.53
C ARG A 92 5.27 14.18 -13.55
N THR A 93 5.27 13.59 -12.36
CA THR A 93 5.39 12.13 -12.15
C THR A 93 4.39 11.66 -11.10
N ALA A 94 3.79 10.49 -11.30
CA ALA A 94 3.05 9.77 -10.27
C ALA A 94 3.82 8.50 -9.87
N ILE A 95 3.91 8.22 -8.56
CA ILE A 95 4.33 6.92 -8.06
C ILE A 95 3.09 6.20 -7.54
N CYS A 96 2.74 5.08 -8.18
CA CYS A 96 1.53 4.32 -7.86
C CYS A 96 1.93 3.05 -7.10
N VAL A 97 1.50 2.95 -5.83
CA VAL A 97 1.95 1.93 -4.88
C VAL A 97 0.83 0.91 -4.65
N HIS A 98 1.15 -0.36 -4.88
CA HIS A 98 0.16 -1.44 -4.88
C HIS A 98 -0.18 -1.96 -3.48
N GLY A 99 -1.29 -2.71 -3.40
CA GLY A 99 -1.80 -3.30 -2.17
C GLY A 99 -1.20 -4.66 -1.81
N TYR A 100 -1.73 -5.25 -0.75
CA TYR A 100 -1.33 -6.55 -0.22
C TYR A 100 -1.40 -7.66 -1.28
N LYS A 101 -0.34 -8.47 -1.40
CA LYS A 101 -0.18 -9.57 -2.38
C LYS A 101 -0.24 -9.16 -3.86
N ASP A 102 -0.38 -7.86 -4.17
CA ASP A 102 -0.40 -7.34 -5.54
C ASP A 102 1.01 -7.14 -6.09
N ASN A 103 1.13 -6.48 -7.23
CA ASN A 103 2.38 -6.04 -7.81
C ASN A 103 2.15 -4.76 -8.64
N GLY A 104 3.22 -4.18 -9.17
CA GLY A 104 3.16 -2.91 -9.92
C GLY A 104 2.18 -2.95 -11.10
N LEU A 105 2.01 -4.10 -11.78
CA LEU A 105 1.06 -4.20 -12.88
C LEU A 105 -0.38 -4.04 -12.40
N GLY A 106 -0.73 -4.54 -11.20
CA GLY A 106 -2.07 -4.44 -10.65
C GLY A 106 -2.62 -3.02 -10.58
N LEU A 107 -1.75 -2.01 -10.58
CA LEU A 107 -2.09 -0.59 -10.48
C LEU A 107 -2.14 0.14 -11.83
N LEU A 108 -2.09 -0.59 -12.96
CA LEU A 108 -2.18 0.03 -14.29
C LEU A 108 -3.49 0.83 -14.49
N TYR A 109 -4.59 0.47 -13.84
CA TYR A 109 -5.84 1.25 -13.90
C TYR A 109 -5.70 2.64 -13.24
N ILE A 110 -4.89 2.76 -12.18
CA ILE A 110 -4.52 4.06 -11.60
C ILE A 110 -3.49 4.77 -12.49
N ALA A 111 -2.52 4.02 -13.04
CA ALA A 111 -1.54 4.56 -13.97
C ALA A 111 -2.20 5.15 -15.24
N HIS A 112 -3.35 4.61 -15.67
CA HIS A 112 -4.14 5.16 -16.78
C HIS A 112 -4.50 6.63 -16.55
N ILE A 113 -4.96 6.96 -15.35
CA ILE A 113 -5.34 8.32 -14.96
C ILE A 113 -4.14 9.25 -15.15
N TYR A 114 -3.00 8.88 -14.58
CA TYR A 114 -1.82 9.73 -14.61
C TYR A 114 -1.16 9.80 -16.00
N ASN A 115 -0.98 8.66 -16.68
CA ASN A 115 -0.27 8.61 -17.94
C ASN A 115 -1.12 9.04 -19.14
N LYS A 116 -2.37 8.58 -19.25
CA LYS A 116 -3.22 8.85 -20.42
C LYS A 116 -4.09 10.08 -20.25
N VAL A 117 -4.70 10.27 -19.07
CA VAL A 117 -5.59 11.41 -18.83
C VAL A 117 -4.80 12.66 -18.47
N MET A 118 -3.76 12.54 -17.64
CA MET A 118 -2.97 13.69 -17.14
C MET A 118 -1.62 13.89 -17.84
N ARG A 119 -1.21 12.96 -18.71
CA ARG A 119 0.06 12.99 -19.47
C ARG A 119 1.32 13.01 -18.62
N MET A 120 1.25 12.50 -17.39
CA MET A 120 2.36 12.40 -16.44
C MET A 120 3.22 11.16 -16.71
N ASN A 121 4.47 11.19 -16.24
CA ASN A 121 5.23 9.96 -16.07
C ASN A 121 4.63 9.13 -14.92
N VAL A 122 4.80 7.82 -14.97
CA VAL A 122 4.34 6.92 -13.91
C VAL A 122 5.44 5.93 -13.55
N LEU A 123 5.67 5.73 -12.25
CA LEU A 123 6.45 4.62 -11.69
C LEU A 123 5.51 3.73 -10.87
N LEU A 124 5.63 2.41 -11.07
CA LEU A 124 4.84 1.35 -10.43
C LEU A 124 5.83 0.40 -9.75
N PRO A 125 6.36 0.75 -8.57
CA PRO A 125 7.27 -0.11 -7.83
C PRO A 125 6.56 -1.39 -7.38
N ASP A 126 7.26 -2.51 -7.46
CA ASP A 126 6.92 -3.67 -6.65
C ASP A 126 7.44 -3.46 -5.24
N LEU A 127 6.56 -3.61 -4.26
CA LEU A 127 6.92 -3.55 -2.85
C LEU A 127 7.76 -4.75 -2.43
N HIS A 128 8.35 -4.66 -1.25
CA HIS A 128 9.23 -5.68 -0.71
C HIS A 128 8.57 -7.07 -0.72
N GLY A 129 9.27 -8.08 -1.25
CA GLY A 129 8.74 -9.44 -1.36
C GLY A 129 7.58 -9.62 -2.36
N HIS A 130 7.33 -8.65 -3.24
CA HIS A 130 6.32 -8.73 -4.31
C HIS A 130 6.96 -8.64 -5.69
N GLY A 131 6.28 -9.21 -6.69
CA GLY A 131 6.70 -9.12 -8.09
C GLY A 131 8.14 -9.61 -8.28
N GLN A 132 9.02 -8.73 -8.75
CA GLN A 132 10.46 -9.00 -8.90
C GLN A 132 11.32 -8.28 -7.85
N SER A 133 10.72 -7.59 -6.89
CA SER A 133 11.44 -7.04 -5.74
C SER A 133 11.83 -8.17 -4.79
N GLU A 134 13.10 -8.20 -4.41
CA GLU A 134 13.61 -9.12 -3.40
C GLU A 134 13.02 -8.82 -2.02
N GLY A 135 13.09 -9.81 -1.14
CA GLY A 135 12.47 -9.78 0.17
C GLY A 135 11.78 -11.10 0.49
N ASN A 136 11.67 -11.42 1.77
CA ASN A 136 11.07 -12.68 2.24
C ASN A 136 9.77 -12.48 3.02
N SER A 137 9.35 -11.23 3.21
CA SER A 137 8.17 -10.89 4.00
C SER A 137 7.57 -9.56 3.59
N ILE A 138 6.24 -9.52 3.54
CA ILE A 138 5.45 -8.31 3.38
C ILE A 138 5.69 -7.40 4.60
N GLN A 139 5.79 -6.10 4.39
CA GLN A 139 6.17 -5.16 5.45
C GLN A 139 5.01 -4.25 5.93
N MET A 140 3.81 -4.56 5.47
CA MET A 140 2.54 -3.92 5.88
C MET A 140 2.61 -2.39 5.86
N GLY A 141 3.21 -1.84 4.80
CA GLY A 141 3.33 -0.41 4.59
C GLY A 141 4.32 0.30 5.52
N TRP A 142 4.81 -0.34 6.57
CA TRP A 142 5.77 0.29 7.48
C TRP A 142 7.14 0.32 6.84
N ASN A 143 7.86 -0.80 6.75
CA ASN A 143 9.19 -0.75 6.14
C ASN A 143 9.13 -0.55 4.61
N ASP A 144 8.02 -0.89 3.95
CA ASP A 144 7.77 -0.58 2.53
C ASP A 144 7.96 0.92 2.23
N ARG A 145 7.66 1.79 3.20
CA ARG A 145 7.83 3.25 3.06
C ARG A 145 9.28 3.63 2.76
N LYS A 146 10.26 2.91 3.33
CA LYS A 146 11.69 3.17 3.15
C LYS A 146 12.16 2.80 1.75
N ASP A 147 11.52 1.81 1.13
CA ASP A 147 11.78 1.45 -0.26
C ASP A 147 11.17 2.52 -1.19
N ILE A 148 9.97 3.00 -0.88
CA ILE A 148 9.35 4.12 -1.60
C ILE A 148 10.17 5.42 -1.47
N GLU A 149 10.71 5.73 -0.29
CA GLU A 149 11.61 6.88 -0.09
C GLU A 149 12.85 6.83 -0.98
N GLN A 150 13.36 5.64 -1.31
CA GLN A 150 14.47 5.46 -2.26
C GLN A 150 14.00 5.54 -3.72
N TRP A 151 12.77 5.09 -4.02
CA TRP A 151 12.18 5.25 -5.34
C TRP A 151 11.86 6.70 -5.72
N ILE A 152 11.50 7.56 -4.76
CA ILE A 152 11.22 8.98 -5.00
C ILE A 152 12.37 9.70 -5.75
N PRO A 153 13.62 9.72 -5.26
CA PRO A 153 14.72 10.36 -5.96
C PRO A 153 15.16 9.60 -7.21
N VAL A 154 14.95 8.27 -7.30
CA VAL A 154 15.19 7.50 -8.52
C VAL A 154 14.24 7.95 -9.63
N ALA A 155 12.94 8.01 -9.34
CA ALA A 155 11.91 8.48 -10.26
C ALA A 155 12.18 9.92 -10.71
N GLU A 156 12.54 10.81 -9.78
CA GLU A 156 12.94 12.18 -10.10
C GLU A 156 14.09 12.19 -11.11
N ARG A 157 15.16 11.42 -10.89
CA ARG A 157 16.30 11.36 -11.82
C ARG A 157 15.93 10.78 -13.18
N MET A 158 15.09 9.74 -13.22
CA MET A 158 14.65 9.09 -14.46
C MET A 158 13.78 10.00 -15.33
N PHE A 159 12.99 10.87 -14.69
CA PHE A 159 11.95 11.67 -15.35
C PHE A 159 12.23 13.18 -15.37
N ARG A 160 13.37 13.61 -14.84
CA ARG A 160 13.77 15.01 -14.79
C ARG A 160 13.69 15.67 -16.17
N ASP A 161 13.05 16.82 -16.19
CA ASP A 161 12.98 17.71 -17.33
C ASP A 161 13.86 18.94 -17.05
N LYS A 162 14.73 19.30 -17.99
CA LYS A 162 15.61 20.48 -17.83
C LYS A 162 14.83 21.80 -17.87
N ARG A 163 13.62 21.80 -18.44
CA ARG A 163 12.78 22.99 -18.65
C ARG A 163 11.69 23.17 -17.60
N HIS A 164 11.36 22.12 -16.86
CA HIS A 164 10.25 22.12 -15.91
C HIS A 164 10.68 21.53 -14.56
N PRO A 165 10.30 22.13 -13.43
CA PRO A 165 10.62 21.59 -12.12
C PRO A 165 9.92 20.26 -11.88
N SER A 166 10.58 19.35 -11.18
CA SER A 166 10.00 18.07 -10.78
C SER A 166 8.78 18.29 -9.86
N GLN A 167 7.68 17.60 -10.14
CA GLN A 167 6.46 17.58 -9.34
C GLN A 167 5.95 16.14 -9.25
N MET A 168 5.68 15.66 -8.04
CA MET A 168 5.38 14.25 -7.79
C MET A 168 4.17 14.06 -6.89
N VAL A 169 3.34 13.09 -7.24
CA VAL A 169 2.19 12.61 -6.44
C VAL A 169 2.43 11.15 -6.12
N LEU A 170 2.18 10.76 -4.88
CA LEU A 170 2.14 9.36 -4.49
C LEU A 170 0.69 8.93 -4.39
N HIS A 171 0.33 7.86 -5.11
CA HIS A 171 -1.00 7.28 -5.08
C HIS A 171 -0.89 5.85 -4.57
N GLY A 172 -1.48 5.54 -3.42
CA GLY A 172 -1.49 4.19 -2.88
C GLY A 172 -2.91 3.63 -2.80
N VAL A 173 -3.05 2.31 -2.98
CA VAL A 173 -4.31 1.58 -2.78
C VAL A 173 -4.10 0.49 -1.72
N SER A 174 -5.03 0.38 -0.76
CA SER A 174 -5.00 -0.63 0.31
C SER A 174 -3.70 -0.55 1.13
N MET A 175 -2.90 -1.63 1.22
CA MET A 175 -1.57 -1.58 1.83
C MET A 175 -0.68 -0.48 1.23
N GLY A 176 -0.79 -0.20 -0.07
CA GLY A 176 -0.06 0.91 -0.70
C GLY A 176 -0.51 2.28 -0.21
N ALA A 177 -1.79 2.44 0.15
CA ALA A 177 -2.32 3.65 0.79
C ALA A 177 -1.72 3.82 2.19
N ALA A 178 -1.63 2.74 2.97
CA ALA A 178 -0.91 2.75 4.24
C ALA A 178 0.59 3.11 4.05
N THR A 179 1.25 2.56 3.03
CA THR A 179 2.64 2.88 2.69
C THR A 179 2.83 4.37 2.44
N ILE A 180 2.04 4.97 1.54
CA ILE A 180 2.23 6.39 1.18
C ILE A 180 1.78 7.34 2.29
N MET A 181 0.81 6.95 3.13
CA MET A 181 0.50 7.65 4.38
C MET A 181 1.68 7.61 5.35
N ASN A 182 2.37 6.47 5.47
CA ASN A 182 3.56 6.38 6.31
C ASN A 182 4.70 7.26 5.78
N VAL A 183 5.00 7.22 4.48
CA VAL A 183 5.95 8.13 3.81
C VAL A 183 5.61 9.59 4.11
N SER A 184 4.32 9.92 4.15
CA SER A 184 3.85 11.31 4.27
C SER A 184 4.24 12.01 5.58
N GLY A 185 4.55 11.23 6.63
CA GLY A 185 4.94 11.73 7.95
C GLY A 185 6.45 11.69 8.21
N ASP A 186 7.26 11.16 7.30
CA ASP A 186 8.71 11.09 7.45
C ASP A 186 9.36 12.47 7.17
N GLU A 187 10.50 12.75 7.83
CA GLU A 187 11.07 14.10 7.90
C GLU A 187 11.71 14.59 6.58
N ASN A 188 12.30 13.67 5.82
CA ASN A 188 13.18 14.01 4.67
C ASN A 188 12.51 13.84 3.31
N ILE A 189 11.19 13.96 3.25
CA ILE A 189 10.49 13.88 1.97
C ILE A 189 10.82 15.12 1.13
N PRO A 190 11.28 14.96 -0.13
CA PRO A 190 11.63 16.10 -0.99
C PRO A 190 10.46 17.05 -1.26
N THR A 191 10.75 18.34 -1.45
CA THR A 191 9.75 19.39 -1.70
C THR A 191 9.03 19.25 -3.05
N TYR A 192 9.58 18.46 -3.97
CA TYR A 192 8.92 18.12 -5.24
C TYR A 192 7.84 17.05 -5.08
N VAL A 193 7.74 16.35 -3.95
CA VAL A 193 6.53 15.60 -3.59
C VAL A 193 5.47 16.61 -3.16
N LYS A 194 4.42 16.75 -3.98
CA LYS A 194 3.41 17.81 -3.86
C LYS A 194 2.12 17.35 -3.21
N ALA A 195 1.74 16.09 -3.37
CA ALA A 195 0.46 15.58 -2.86
C ALA A 195 0.47 14.06 -2.68
N TYR A 196 -0.49 13.57 -1.90
CA TYR A 196 -0.80 12.16 -1.70
C TYR A 196 -2.25 11.86 -2.07
N VAL A 197 -2.49 10.70 -2.67
CA VAL A 197 -3.83 10.13 -2.87
C VAL A 197 -3.82 8.76 -2.21
N GLU A 198 -4.58 8.62 -1.14
CA GLU A 198 -4.75 7.36 -0.42
C GLU A 198 -6.15 6.82 -0.74
N ASP A 199 -6.21 5.56 -1.17
CA ASP A 199 -7.46 4.85 -1.44
C ASP A 199 -7.49 3.58 -0.58
N CYS A 200 -8.46 3.54 0.33
CA CYS A 200 -8.76 2.46 1.25
C CYS A 200 -7.60 1.97 2.14
N GLY A 201 -6.78 2.89 2.68
CA GLY A 201 -5.75 2.57 3.67
C GLY A 201 -6.28 2.33 5.09
N TYR A 202 -5.49 1.65 5.92
CA TYR A 202 -5.83 1.34 7.33
C TYR A 202 -5.15 2.29 8.33
N THR A 203 -5.68 2.33 9.56
CA THR A 203 -5.20 3.19 10.66
C THR A 203 -3.86 2.73 11.22
N SER A 204 -3.66 1.42 11.38
CA SER A 204 -2.44 0.77 11.86
C SER A 204 -2.44 -0.71 11.51
N VAL A 205 -1.25 -1.35 11.50
CA VAL A 205 -1.15 -2.80 11.34
C VAL A 205 -1.83 -3.52 12.50
N TRP A 206 -1.82 -2.91 13.69
CA TRP A 206 -2.52 -3.44 14.86
C TRP A 206 -4.04 -3.51 14.65
N ASP A 207 -4.65 -2.42 14.18
CA ASP A 207 -6.09 -2.34 13.97
C ASP A 207 -6.51 -3.26 12.81
N GLU A 208 -5.76 -3.23 11.70
CA GLU A 208 -6.01 -4.11 10.55
C GLU A 208 -5.89 -5.59 10.93
N CYS A 209 -4.83 -5.97 11.65
CA CYS A 209 -4.65 -7.34 12.12
C CYS A 209 -5.77 -7.75 13.08
N THR A 210 -6.23 -6.85 13.95
CA THR A 210 -7.32 -7.12 14.89
C THR A 210 -8.63 -7.38 14.16
N ASP A 211 -8.98 -6.52 13.20
CA ASP A 211 -10.22 -6.65 12.43
C ASP A 211 -10.18 -7.89 11.52
N GLN A 212 -9.06 -8.16 10.84
CA GLN A 212 -8.90 -9.36 10.00
C GLN A 212 -8.90 -10.66 10.82
N LEU A 213 -8.28 -10.68 11.99
CA LEU A 213 -8.29 -11.83 12.87
C LEU A 213 -9.72 -12.19 13.31
N LYS A 214 -10.53 -11.16 13.60
CA LYS A 214 -11.93 -11.34 13.95
C LYS A 214 -12.77 -11.76 12.75
N ALA A 215 -12.62 -11.10 11.60
CA ALA A 215 -13.43 -11.34 10.41
C ALA A 215 -13.18 -12.72 9.78
N GLN A 216 -11.92 -13.14 9.67
CA GLN A 216 -11.55 -14.37 8.96
C GLN A 216 -11.57 -15.61 9.87
N PHE A 217 -11.16 -15.47 11.12
CA PHE A 217 -10.96 -16.61 12.02
C PHE A 217 -11.89 -16.61 13.23
N ASN A 218 -12.66 -15.53 13.44
CA ASN A 218 -13.47 -15.31 14.64
C ASN A 218 -12.65 -15.42 15.95
N LEU A 219 -11.35 -15.11 15.88
CA LEU A 219 -10.43 -15.21 17.01
C LEU A 219 -10.34 -13.87 17.77
N PRO A 220 -10.08 -13.90 19.09
CA PRO A 220 -9.95 -12.69 19.88
C PRO A 220 -8.59 -12.01 19.66
N GLN A 221 -8.56 -10.69 19.79
CA GLN A 221 -7.34 -9.89 19.74
C GLN A 221 -6.31 -10.35 20.80
N PHE A 222 -6.74 -10.50 22.06
CA PHE A 222 -5.87 -10.97 23.15
C PHE A 222 -5.95 -12.50 23.28
N PRO A 223 -4.81 -13.21 23.40
CA PRO A 223 -3.43 -12.70 23.42
C PRO A 223 -2.74 -12.66 22.04
N LEU A 224 -3.43 -13.02 20.96
CA LEU A 224 -2.84 -13.34 19.65
C LEU A 224 -2.16 -12.13 18.97
N VAL A 225 -2.83 -10.98 18.88
CA VAL A 225 -2.27 -9.77 18.23
C VAL A 225 -1.04 -9.24 18.99
N PRO A 226 -1.05 -9.09 20.33
CA PRO A 226 0.16 -8.76 21.08
C PRO A 226 1.33 -9.72 20.84
N LEU A 227 1.06 -11.03 20.84
CA LEU A 227 2.09 -12.05 20.60
C LEU A 227 2.62 -11.99 19.16
N ALA A 228 1.74 -11.76 18.17
CA ALA A 228 2.14 -11.63 16.77
C ALA A 228 2.98 -10.37 16.55
N SER A 229 2.61 -9.26 17.19
CA SER A 229 3.37 -8.00 17.19
C SER A 229 4.76 -8.18 17.80
N ALA A 230 4.86 -8.85 18.95
CA ALA A 230 6.14 -9.15 19.60
C ALA A 230 7.01 -10.10 18.75
N LEU A 231 6.41 -11.13 18.15
CA LEU A 231 7.13 -12.04 17.25
C LEU A 231 7.60 -11.32 15.98
N CYS A 232 6.80 -10.39 15.45
CA CYS A 232 7.17 -9.54 14.33
C CYS A 232 8.41 -8.68 14.66
N GLN A 233 8.45 -8.09 15.87
CA GLN A 233 9.60 -7.31 16.34
C GLN A 233 10.88 -8.14 16.33
N VAL A 234 10.80 -9.37 16.85
CA VAL A 234 11.97 -10.27 16.95
C VAL A 234 12.43 -10.73 15.57
N LYS A 235 11.50 -11.04 14.67
CA LYS A 235 11.82 -11.67 13.37
C LYS A 235 12.11 -10.68 12.25
N HIS A 236 11.39 -9.56 12.21
CA HIS A 236 11.43 -8.59 11.12
C HIS A 236 11.95 -7.21 11.56
N GLY A 237 12.18 -7.00 12.87
CA GLY A 237 12.74 -5.76 13.40
C GLY A 237 11.74 -4.61 13.51
N TRP A 238 10.44 -4.88 13.35
CA TRP A 238 9.37 -3.90 13.55
C TRP A 238 8.13 -4.55 14.19
N ASN A 239 7.29 -3.76 14.83
CA ASN A 239 6.07 -4.23 15.49
C ASN A 239 4.79 -3.52 15.00
N PHE A 240 3.63 -4.05 15.38
CA PHE A 240 2.35 -3.55 14.87
C PHE A 240 1.96 -2.19 15.46
N HIS A 241 2.53 -1.79 16.61
CA HIS A 241 2.24 -0.50 17.24
C HIS A 241 2.98 0.65 16.56
N GLU A 242 4.25 0.45 16.20
CA GLU A 242 5.00 1.47 15.46
C GLU A 242 4.51 1.63 14.02
N ALA A 243 3.99 0.56 13.43
CA ALA A 243 3.45 0.52 12.07
C ALA A 243 2.06 1.19 11.98
N SER A 244 2.05 2.52 12.09
CA SER A 244 0.83 3.31 12.26
C SER A 244 0.74 4.49 11.28
N PRO A 245 0.02 4.33 10.15
CA PRO A 245 -0.38 5.43 9.29
C PRO A 245 -1.07 6.56 10.05
N MET A 246 -1.86 6.24 11.09
CA MET A 246 -2.49 7.22 11.98
C MET A 246 -1.49 8.22 12.58
N GLU A 247 -0.35 7.74 13.08
CA GLU A 247 0.66 8.62 13.66
C GLU A 247 1.43 9.40 12.60
N GLN A 248 1.57 8.85 11.40
CA GLN A 248 2.30 9.52 10.31
C GLN A 248 1.47 10.61 9.63
N VAL A 249 0.17 10.40 9.39
CA VAL A 249 -0.69 11.43 8.78
C VAL A 249 -0.83 12.68 9.65
N LYS A 250 -0.70 12.57 10.98
CA LYS A 250 -0.65 13.73 11.91
C LYS A 250 0.50 14.68 11.59
N LYS A 251 1.61 14.17 11.07
CA LYS A 251 2.82 14.94 10.72
C LYS A 251 2.77 15.50 9.30
N CYS A 252 1.84 15.02 8.48
CA CYS A 252 1.80 15.37 7.07
C CYS A 252 1.13 16.74 6.85
N HIS A 253 1.91 17.72 6.38
CA HIS A 253 1.44 19.06 6.03
C HIS A 253 1.16 19.25 4.53
N ARG A 254 1.47 18.24 3.72
CA ARG A 254 1.19 18.24 2.28
C ARG A 254 -0.28 17.86 2.01
N PRO A 255 -0.86 18.29 0.88
CA PRO A 255 -2.18 17.85 0.43
C PRO A 255 -2.35 16.33 0.41
N MET A 256 -3.47 15.85 0.95
CA MET A 256 -3.87 14.44 0.87
C MET A 256 -5.35 14.30 0.50
N LEU A 257 -5.65 13.45 -0.48
CA LEU A 257 -7.00 13.00 -0.80
C LEU A 257 -7.20 11.61 -0.22
N PHE A 258 -8.27 11.45 0.56
CA PHE A 258 -8.72 10.19 1.15
C PHE A 258 -9.90 9.67 0.33
N ILE A 259 -9.82 8.42 -0.13
CA ILE A 259 -10.87 7.73 -0.89
C ILE A 259 -11.20 6.42 -0.16
N HIS A 260 -12.48 6.14 0.08
CA HIS A 260 -12.87 4.88 0.74
C HIS A 260 -14.29 4.47 0.33
N GLY A 261 -14.52 3.17 0.15
CA GLY A 261 -15.88 2.64 0.00
C GLY A 261 -16.60 2.50 1.33
N ASP A 262 -17.90 2.78 1.38
CA ASP A 262 -18.70 2.60 2.60
C ASP A 262 -19.14 1.15 2.88
N HIS A 263 -18.86 0.23 1.96
CA HIS A 263 -19.05 -1.22 2.12
C HIS A 263 -17.73 -1.98 2.17
N ASP A 264 -16.62 -1.30 2.45
CA ASP A 264 -15.34 -1.96 2.65
C ASP A 264 -15.35 -2.71 3.99
N THR A 265 -15.33 -4.04 3.91
CA THR A 265 -15.23 -4.93 5.08
C THR A 265 -13.85 -5.54 5.25
N TYR A 266 -12.91 -5.28 4.32
CA TYR A 266 -11.54 -5.76 4.42
C TYR A 266 -10.66 -4.73 5.12
N VAL A 267 -10.68 -3.48 4.68
CA VAL A 267 -10.22 -2.35 5.51
C VAL A 267 -11.48 -1.60 5.93
N PRO A 268 -12.06 -1.89 7.11
CA PRO A 268 -13.35 -1.37 7.50
C PRO A 268 -13.47 0.14 7.32
N SER A 269 -14.54 0.60 6.67
CA SER A 269 -14.76 2.02 6.32
C SER A 269 -14.66 2.98 7.51
N TRP A 270 -14.81 2.50 8.75
CA TRP A 270 -14.62 3.33 9.93
C TRP A 270 -13.21 3.90 10.03
N MET A 271 -12.19 3.23 9.48
CA MET A 271 -10.77 3.58 9.58
C MET A 271 -10.42 4.92 8.90
N VAL A 272 -11.12 5.29 7.81
CA VAL A 272 -10.83 6.53 7.08
C VAL A 272 -11.17 7.79 7.88
N TYR A 273 -12.21 7.74 8.72
CA TYR A 273 -12.67 8.91 9.47
C TYR A 273 -11.66 9.42 10.51
N PRO A 274 -11.07 8.58 11.38
CA PRO A 274 -10.04 9.04 12.29
C PRO A 274 -8.77 9.45 11.54
N LEU A 275 -8.39 8.77 10.44
CA LEU A 275 -7.26 9.17 9.58
C LEU A 275 -7.45 10.57 9.01
N TYR A 276 -8.60 10.79 8.37
CA TYR A 276 -8.98 12.09 7.84
C TYR A 276 -9.01 13.15 8.94
N LYS A 277 -9.58 12.85 10.10
CA LYS A 277 -9.63 13.78 11.24
C LYS A 277 -8.22 14.17 11.73
N ALA A 278 -7.33 13.19 11.89
CA ALA A 278 -5.98 13.37 12.43
C ALA A 278 -5.04 14.15 11.50
N LYS A 279 -5.19 13.99 10.18
CA LYS A 279 -4.39 14.69 9.17
C LYS A 279 -4.60 16.22 9.23
N PRO A 280 -3.56 17.06 9.30
CA PRO A 280 -3.70 18.51 9.13
C PRO A 280 -4.20 18.91 7.74
N GLN A 281 -4.75 20.12 7.60
CA GLN A 281 -5.05 20.69 6.28
C GLN A 281 -3.76 20.90 5.46
N PRO A 282 -3.80 20.87 4.11
CA PRO A 282 -4.97 20.63 3.27
C PRO A 282 -5.31 19.13 3.12
N LYS A 283 -6.60 18.79 3.18
CA LYS A 283 -7.12 17.43 3.01
C LYS A 283 -8.49 17.39 2.36
N GLN A 284 -8.79 16.34 1.60
CA GLN A 284 -10.10 16.07 1.02
C GLN A 284 -10.52 14.62 1.31
N LEU A 285 -11.82 14.39 1.48
CA LEU A 285 -12.38 13.05 1.69
C LEU A 285 -13.44 12.79 0.62
N TRP A 286 -13.43 11.60 0.04
CA TRP A 286 -14.47 11.12 -0.84
C TRP A 286 -14.84 9.68 -0.47
N ILE A 287 -16.07 9.51 0.00
CA ILE A 287 -16.64 8.19 0.27
C ILE A 287 -17.45 7.74 -0.96
N THR A 288 -17.15 6.54 -1.47
CA THR A 288 -17.88 5.90 -2.57
C THR A 288 -19.01 5.05 -1.98
N GLN A 289 -20.22 5.24 -2.50
CA GLN A 289 -21.42 4.54 -2.02
C GLN A 289 -21.49 3.13 -2.60
N GLY A 290 -21.69 2.12 -1.77
CA GLY A 290 -21.81 0.72 -2.19
C GLY A 290 -20.49 0.04 -2.60
N SER A 291 -19.36 0.76 -2.54
CA SER A 291 -18.07 0.19 -2.96
C SER A 291 -17.44 -0.65 -1.87
N GLU A 292 -17.02 -1.85 -2.26
CA GLU A 292 -16.20 -2.76 -1.45
C GLU A 292 -14.70 -2.36 -1.50
N HIS A 293 -13.85 -3.16 -0.84
CA HIS A 293 -12.43 -2.91 -0.72
C HIS A 293 -11.71 -2.74 -2.07
N ALA A 294 -11.12 -1.55 -2.30
CA ALA A 294 -10.45 -1.19 -3.55
C ALA A 294 -11.36 -1.27 -4.80
N TYR A 295 -12.69 -1.15 -4.64
CA TYR A 295 -13.66 -1.11 -5.74
C TYR A 295 -14.09 0.30 -6.16
N SER A 296 -13.65 1.36 -5.47
CA SER A 296 -13.98 2.76 -5.80
C SER A 296 -13.76 3.13 -7.27
N TYR A 297 -12.63 2.74 -7.88
CA TYR A 297 -12.39 2.98 -9.32
C TYR A 297 -13.27 2.09 -10.20
N HIS A 298 -13.51 0.85 -9.81
CA HIS A 298 -14.35 -0.09 -10.56
C HIS A 298 -15.79 0.39 -10.66
N ASP A 299 -16.38 0.82 -9.55
CA ASP A 299 -17.79 1.21 -9.50
C ASP A 299 -18.01 2.62 -10.05
N TYR A 300 -17.02 3.51 -9.87
CA TYR A 300 -17.12 4.92 -10.23
C TYR A 300 -15.95 5.42 -11.12
N PRO A 301 -15.61 4.77 -12.24
CA PRO A 301 -14.36 5.02 -12.96
C PRO A 301 -14.21 6.48 -13.42
N LYS A 302 -15.24 7.05 -14.06
CA LYS A 302 -15.21 8.44 -14.53
C LYS A 302 -15.13 9.45 -13.38
N LEU A 303 -15.87 9.19 -12.30
CA LEU A 303 -15.88 10.09 -11.14
C LEU A 303 -14.54 10.01 -10.40
N TYR A 304 -13.99 8.80 -10.24
CA TYR A 304 -12.67 8.57 -9.66
C TYR A 304 -11.59 9.30 -10.43
N GLU A 305 -11.53 9.12 -11.75
CA GLU A 305 -10.61 9.84 -12.62
C GLU A 305 -10.73 11.36 -12.46
N SER A 306 -11.97 11.88 -12.42
CA SER A 306 -12.21 13.31 -12.25
C SER A 306 -11.77 13.82 -10.86
N LYS A 307 -12.03 13.06 -9.79
CA LYS A 307 -11.68 13.43 -8.41
C LYS A 307 -10.17 13.49 -8.23
N VAL A 308 -9.47 12.45 -8.68
CA VAL A 308 -8.00 12.39 -8.64
C VAL A 308 -7.39 13.51 -9.48
N LYS A 309 -7.83 13.68 -10.74
CA LYS A 309 -7.33 14.73 -11.63
C LYS A 309 -7.53 16.11 -11.01
N ASN A 310 -8.74 16.44 -10.57
CA ASN A 310 -9.06 17.76 -10.02
C ASN A 310 -8.26 18.05 -8.75
N PHE A 311 -8.09 17.06 -7.87
CA PHE A 311 -7.29 17.20 -6.67
C PHE A 311 -5.81 17.45 -7.01
N VAL A 312 -5.21 16.59 -7.84
CA VAL A 312 -3.79 16.67 -8.17
C VAL A 312 -3.48 17.95 -8.96
N SER A 313 -4.29 18.32 -9.95
CA SER A 313 -4.11 19.55 -10.73
C SER A 313 -4.16 20.84 -9.89
N LYS A 314 -4.79 20.82 -8.71
CA LYS A 314 -4.77 21.99 -7.80
C LYS A 314 -3.37 22.30 -7.24
N TYR A 315 -2.50 21.29 -7.16
CA TYR A 315 -1.18 21.40 -6.51
C TYR A 315 -0.01 21.26 -7.49
N PHE A 316 -0.29 20.95 -8.74
CA PHE A 316 0.68 20.83 -9.83
C PHE A 316 0.51 22.05 -10.73
N LYS A 317 1.51 22.93 -10.74
CA LYS A 317 1.52 24.17 -11.52
C LYS A 317 2.32 24.01 -12.79
#